data_AF-A0A401KJW7-F1
#
_entry.id   AF-A0A401KJW7-F1
#
_cell.length_a   1.000
_cell.length_b   1.000
_cell.length_c   1.000
_cell.angle_alpha   90.00
_cell.angle_beta   90.00
_cell.angle_gamma   90.00
#
_symmetry.space_group_name_H-M   'P 1'
#
loop_
_entity.id
_entity.type
_entity.pdbx_description
1 polymer ?
#
loop_
_entity_poly.entity_id
_entity_poly.type
_entity_poly.pdbx_seq_one_letter_code
_entity_poly.pdbx_strand_id
1 'polypeptide(L)'
;MAQSARTSKRFSTVSEAPTVASSETTFAGLPAGDPRLADFHNLRDGLERLENKPLLKQRFVPTPEKTDNLSKLALGAKVERALGRRMTSQDAVMREPVLNEKAAVEAP
;
A
#
# COMPACT_ATOMS: atom_id res chain seq x y z
N MET A 1 67.82 -11.70 37.72
CA MET A 1 67.16 -11.05 36.57
C MET A 1 65.66 -11.07 36.82
N ALA A 2 65.04 -9.93 37.09
CA ALA A 2 63.59 -9.86 37.33
C ALA A 2 62.86 -9.61 36.01
N GLN A 3 61.92 -10.48 35.65
CA GLN A 3 61.09 -10.37 34.45
C GLN A 3 59.99 -9.32 34.68
N SER A 4 59.98 -8.27 33.85
CA SER A 4 58.92 -7.26 33.84
C SER A 4 57.65 -7.84 33.21
N ALA A 5 56.65 -8.19 34.03
CA ALA A 5 55.32 -8.57 33.57
C ALA A 5 54.54 -7.32 33.12
N ARG A 6 54.76 -6.88 31.88
CA ARG A 6 53.94 -5.83 31.25
C ARG A 6 52.53 -6.37 30.95
N THR A 7 51.61 -6.24 31.90
CA THR A 7 50.17 -6.42 31.68
C THR A 7 49.54 -5.18 31.01
N SER A 8 49.87 -4.90 29.74
CA SER A 8 49.14 -3.85 29.02
C SER A 8 47.79 -4.38 28.53
N LYS A 9 46.72 -4.14 29.30
CA LYS A 9 45.35 -4.29 28.79
C LYS A 9 45.04 -3.11 27.87
N ARG A 10 45.40 -3.24 26.59
CA ARG A 10 45.04 -2.27 25.56
C ARG A 10 43.58 -2.52 25.19
N PHE A 11 42.68 -1.74 25.75
CA PHE A 11 41.27 -1.73 25.34
C PHE A 11 41.18 -1.03 23.97
N SER A 12 40.77 -1.76 22.94
CA SER A 12 40.51 -1.23 21.59
C SER A 12 39.20 -0.45 21.58
N THR A 13 39.24 0.79 21.10
CA THR A 13 38.16 1.79 21.13
C THR A 13 36.97 1.52 20.19
N VAL A 14 36.89 0.37 19.52
CA VAL A 14 35.93 0.15 18.41
C VAL A 14 35.13 -1.16 18.53
N SER A 15 35.21 -1.89 19.65
CA SER A 15 34.52 -3.19 19.77
C SER A 15 33.30 -3.20 20.70
N GLU A 16 32.89 -2.07 21.25
CA GLU A 16 31.61 -1.98 21.98
C GLU A 16 30.46 -1.78 20.98
N ALA A 17 30.14 -2.84 20.24
CA ALA A 17 28.78 -2.98 19.73
C ALA A 17 27.87 -3.14 20.97
N PRO A 18 26.88 -2.25 21.20
CA PRO A 18 26.01 -2.37 22.36
C PRO A 18 25.17 -3.65 22.23
N THR A 19 25.54 -4.68 22.99
CA THR A 19 24.78 -5.91 23.10
C THR A 19 23.44 -5.60 23.78
N VAL A 20 22.34 -5.81 23.07
CA VAL A 20 20.96 -5.72 23.60
C VAL A 20 20.64 -6.95 24.46
N ALA A 21 21.27 -7.05 25.63
CA ALA A 21 20.86 -8.01 26.65
C ALA A 21 19.76 -7.37 27.51
N SER A 22 18.51 -7.80 27.31
CA SER A 22 17.38 -7.42 28.15
C SER A 22 17.56 -7.99 29.57
N SER A 23 18.02 -7.17 30.52
CA SER A 23 18.05 -7.53 31.94
C SER A 23 17.11 -6.60 32.73
N GLU A 24 16.27 -7.22 33.57
CA GLU A 24 15.27 -6.55 34.43
C GLU A 24 15.88 -5.51 35.39
N THR A 25 17.20 -5.57 35.63
CA THR A 25 17.94 -4.64 36.49
C THR A 25 18.24 -3.28 35.86
N THR A 26 18.13 -3.15 34.53
CA THR A 26 18.48 -1.89 33.82
C THR A 26 17.33 -0.87 33.83
N PHE A 27 16.08 -1.30 34.03
CA PHE A 27 14.90 -0.43 33.98
C PHE A 27 14.53 0.22 35.33
N ALA A 28 15.07 -0.25 36.45
CA ALA A 28 14.53 0.06 37.78
C ALA A 28 15.10 1.31 38.48
N GLY A 29 15.99 2.09 37.85
CA GLY A 29 16.62 3.20 38.59
C GLY A 29 17.45 4.21 37.81
N LEU A 30 17.10 4.54 36.57
CA LEU A 30 17.91 5.48 35.79
C LEU A 30 17.33 6.90 35.83
N PRO A 31 18.10 7.91 36.30
CA PRO A 31 17.71 9.31 36.24
C PRO A 31 17.65 9.76 34.77
N ALA A 32 16.94 10.86 34.52
CA ALA A 32 16.54 11.42 33.22
C ALA A 32 17.67 11.83 32.24
N GLY A 33 18.78 11.10 32.17
CA GLY A 33 19.94 11.34 31.31
C GLY A 33 20.64 10.06 30.84
N ASP A 34 19.95 8.93 30.79
CA ASP A 34 20.52 7.68 30.25
C ASP A 34 20.71 7.79 28.72
N PRO A 35 21.92 7.61 28.16
CA PRO A 35 22.19 7.71 26.72
C PRO A 35 21.30 6.81 25.86
N ARG A 36 20.82 5.68 26.40
CA ARG A 36 19.87 4.80 25.69
C ARG A 36 18.51 5.45 25.44
N LEU A 37 18.05 6.29 26.37
CA LEU A 37 16.83 7.08 26.19
C LEU A 37 17.06 8.18 25.16
N ALA A 38 18.24 8.80 25.17
CA ALA A 38 18.60 9.81 24.17
C ALA A 38 18.57 9.23 22.74
N ASP A 39 19.11 8.03 22.54
CA ASP A 39 19.05 7.34 21.24
C ASP A 39 17.62 7.02 20.83
N PHE A 40 16.78 6.59 21.76
CA PHE A 40 15.35 6.35 21.50
C PHE A 40 14.61 7.63 21.09
N HIS A 41 14.90 8.76 21.75
CA HIS A 41 14.34 10.06 21.41
C HIS A 41 14.83 10.54 20.04
N ASN A 42 16.12 10.38 19.74
CA ASN A 42 16.69 10.73 18.43
C ASN A 42 16.06 9.90 17.31
N LEU A 43 15.84 8.60 17.53
CA LEU A 43 15.16 7.72 16.58
C LEU A 43 13.71 8.16 16.36
N ARG A 44 12.96 8.40 17.45
CA ARG A 44 11.58 8.91 17.39
C ARG A 44 11.51 10.20 16.57
N ASP A 45 12.39 11.16 16.86
CA ASP A 45 12.42 12.45 16.17
C ASP A 45 12.80 12.30 14.69
N GLY A 46 13.69 11.35 14.37
CA GLY A 46 14.03 11.00 13.00
C GLY A 46 12.84 10.44 12.22
N LEU A 47 12.08 9.53 12.84
CA LEU A 47 10.86 8.96 12.26
C LEU A 47 9.77 10.02 12.07
N GLU A 48 9.59 10.92 13.03
CA GLU A 48 8.61 12.00 12.90
C GLU A 48 8.94 12.97 11.76
N ARG A 49 10.22 13.25 11.52
CA ARG A 49 10.66 14.08 10.38
C ARG A 49 10.50 13.37 9.03
N LEU A 50 10.67 12.04 9.02
CA LEU A 50 10.48 11.23 7.82
C LEU A 50 9.00 11.06 7.46
N GLU A 51 8.10 11.21 8.42
CA GLU A 51 6.67 11.16 8.20
C GLU A 51 6.21 12.34 7.32
N ASN A 52 5.72 12.02 6.13
CA ASN A 52 5.18 13.01 5.22
C ASN A 52 3.72 13.35 5.55
N LYS A 53 3.55 14.18 6.58
CA LYS A 53 2.26 14.66 7.10
C LYS A 53 1.30 15.24 6.04
N PRO A 54 1.74 16.02 5.02
CA PRO A 54 0.82 16.51 3.98
C PRO A 54 0.34 15.41 3.03
N LEU A 55 1.15 14.40 2.73
CA LEU A 55 0.76 13.26 1.88
C LEU A 55 -0.35 12.41 2.52
N LEU A 56 -0.34 12.28 3.84
CA LEU A 56 -1.44 11.63 4.58
C LEU A 56 -2.77 12.37 4.42
N LYS A 57 -2.73 13.70 4.33
CA LYS A 57 -3.94 14.52 4.09
C LYS A 57 -4.43 14.47 2.65
N GLN A 58 -3.53 14.20 1.69
CA GLN A 58 -3.88 14.07 0.27
C GLN A 58 -4.50 12.72 -0.07
N ARG A 59 -4.16 11.65 0.66
CA ARG A 59 -4.74 10.33 0.45
C ARG A 59 -6.17 10.29 0.97
N PHE A 60 -7.12 10.47 0.06
CA PHE A 60 -8.52 10.25 0.36
C PHE A 60 -8.78 8.76 0.62
N VAL A 61 -9.03 8.40 1.88
CA VAL A 61 -9.54 7.07 2.25
C VAL A 61 -11.06 7.17 2.35
N PRO A 62 -11.83 6.50 1.47
CA PRO A 62 -13.27 6.56 1.53
C PRO A 62 -13.79 5.92 2.81
N THR A 63 -14.84 6.52 3.40
CA THR A 63 -15.65 5.85 4.41
C THR A 63 -16.31 4.59 3.81
N PRO A 64 -16.66 3.58 4.62
CA PRO A 64 -17.33 2.38 4.13
C PRO A 64 -18.60 2.70 3.33
N GLU A 65 -19.41 3.64 3.83
CA GLU A 65 -20.62 4.12 3.13
C GLU A 65 -20.31 4.69 1.74
N LYS A 66 -19.21 5.45 1.59
CA LYS A 66 -18.83 6.03 0.30
C LYS A 66 -18.38 4.95 -0.67
N THR A 67 -17.66 3.94 -0.20
CA THR A 67 -17.28 2.77 -1.00
C THR A 67 -18.50 2.00 -1.50
N ASP A 68 -19.50 1.80 -0.65
CA ASP A 68 -20.74 1.12 -1.01
C ASP A 68 -21.54 1.93 -2.05
N ASN A 69 -21.62 3.24 -1.88
CA ASN A 69 -22.28 4.13 -2.83
C ASN A 69 -21.59 4.12 -4.20
N LEU A 70 -20.25 4.16 -4.23
CA LEU A 70 -19.48 4.03 -5.48
C LEU A 70 -19.72 2.67 -6.15
N SER A 71 -19.82 1.60 -5.36
CA SER A 71 -20.09 0.25 -5.87
C SER A 71 -21.48 0.15 -6.49
N LYS A 72 -22.51 0.75 -5.85
CA LYS A 72 -23.88 0.83 -6.40
C LYS A 72 -23.92 1.61 -7.72
N LEU A 73 -23.26 2.77 -7.77
CA LEU A 73 -23.17 3.57 -9.00
C LEU A 73 -22.48 2.80 -10.13
N ALA A 74 -21.38 2.12 -9.83
CA ALA A 74 -20.65 1.31 -10.81
C ALA A 74 -21.49 0.14 -11.34
N LEU A 75 -22.29 -0.51 -10.48
CA LEU A 75 -23.22 -1.57 -10.90
C LEU A 75 -24.32 -1.01 -11.79
N GLY A 76 -24.95 0.11 -11.42
CA GLY A 76 -25.97 0.78 -12.24
C GLY A 76 -25.45 1.10 -13.65
N ALA A 77 -24.27 1.74 -13.72
CA ALA A 77 -23.64 2.08 -15.00
C ALA A 77 -23.29 0.83 -15.85
N LYS A 78 -22.91 -0.28 -15.22
CA LYS A 78 -22.68 -1.56 -15.94
C LYS A 78 -23.97 -2.13 -16.49
N VAL A 79 -25.06 -2.09 -15.71
CA VAL A 79 -26.38 -2.55 -16.14
C VAL A 79 -26.89 -1.72 -17.31
N GLU A 80 -26.81 -0.39 -17.22
CA GLU A 80 -27.21 0.51 -18.32
C GLU A 80 -26.40 0.24 -19.60
N ARG A 81 -25.08 0.09 -19.49
CA ARG A 81 -24.22 -0.26 -20.62
C ARG A 81 -24.61 -1.62 -21.23
N ALA A 82 -24.85 -2.63 -20.39
CA ALA A 82 -25.23 -3.96 -20.84
C ALA A 82 -26.61 -3.94 -21.51
N LEU A 83 -27.56 -3.20 -20.95
CA LEU A 83 -28.88 -3.00 -21.53
C LEU A 83 -28.78 -2.27 -22.87
N GLY A 84 -28.01 -1.19 -22.97
CA GLY A 84 -27.78 -0.48 -24.22
C GLY A 84 -27.28 -1.40 -25.34
N ARG A 85 -26.31 -2.27 -25.03
CA ARG A 85 -25.81 -3.28 -25.99
C ARG A 85 -26.85 -4.33 -26.38
N ARG A 86 -27.77 -4.67 -25.49
CA ARG A 86 -28.84 -5.61 -25.80
C ARG A 86 -29.93 -4.93 -26.63
N MET A 87 -30.32 -3.71 -26.27
CA MET A 87 -31.40 -2.95 -26.92
C MET A 87 -30.98 -2.43 -28.30
N THR A 88 -29.68 -2.28 -28.58
CA THR A 88 -29.21 -1.99 -29.93
C THR A 88 -29.56 -3.13 -30.89
N SER A 89 -30.23 -2.81 -31.99
CA SER A 89 -30.64 -3.77 -33.04
C SER A 89 -31.68 -4.81 -32.63
N GLN A 90 -32.43 -4.58 -31.54
CA GLN A 90 -33.62 -5.39 -31.22
C GLN A 90 -34.80 -5.09 -32.14
N ASP A 91 -34.91 -3.86 -32.63
CA ASP A 91 -36.02 -3.46 -33.48
C ASP A 91 -35.98 -4.19 -34.82
N ALA A 92 -37.15 -4.65 -35.28
CA ALA A 92 -37.28 -5.32 -36.56
C ALA A 92 -36.95 -4.34 -37.70
N VAL A 93 -35.88 -4.63 -38.45
CA VAL A 93 -35.54 -3.89 -39.68
C VAL A 93 -36.16 -4.63 -40.85
N MET A 94 -37.19 -4.03 -41.46
CA MET A 94 -37.78 -4.53 -42.70
C MET A 94 -36.73 -4.42 -43.81
N ARG A 95 -36.18 -5.55 -44.24
CA ARG A 95 -35.26 -5.63 -45.39
C ARG A 95 -36.00 -6.22 -46.58
N GLU A 96 -35.72 -5.70 -47.76
CA GLU A 96 -36.20 -6.31 -48.99
C GLU A 96 -35.66 -7.75 -49.09
N PRO A 97 -36.51 -8.73 -49.46
CA PRO A 97 -36.10 -10.12 -49.55
C PRO A 97 -35.03 -10.28 -50.64
N VAL A 98 -33.94 -10.97 -50.31
CA VAL A 98 -32.77 -11.16 -51.21
C VAL A 98 -33.11 -12.03 -52.42
N LEU A 99 -34.14 -12.86 -52.32
CA LEU A 99 -34.56 -13.78 -53.37
C LEU A 99 -35.78 -13.23 -54.10
N ASN A 100 -35.56 -12.73 -55.32
CA ASN A 100 -36.64 -12.44 -56.26
C ASN A 100 -37.08 -13.76 -56.91
N GLU A 101 -38.10 -14.40 -56.33
CA GLU A 101 -38.69 -15.64 -56.85
C GLU A 101 -39.12 -15.52 -58.33
N LYS A 102 -39.44 -14.31 -58.80
CA LYS A 102 -39.76 -14.02 -60.20
C LYS A 102 -38.59 -14.23 -61.17
N ALA A 103 -37.34 -14.01 -60.76
CA ALA A 103 -36.17 -14.18 -61.63
C ALA A 103 -35.68 -15.64 -61.68
N ALA A 104 -35.98 -16.46 -60.65
CA ALA A 104 -35.58 -17.86 -60.59
C ALA A 104 -36.40 -18.77 -61.52
N VAL A 105 -37.58 -18.33 -61.95
CA VAL A 105 -38.46 -19.08 -62.87
C VAL A 105 -38.16 -18.78 -64.34
N GLU A 106 -37.36 -17.74 -64.63
CA GLU A 106 -37.07 -17.25 -65.99
C GLU A 106 -35.69 -17.71 -66.53
N ALA A 107 -34.92 -18.49 -65.76
CA ALA A 107 -33.66 -19.09 -66.22
C ALA A 107 -33.92 -20.47 -66.86
N PRO A 108 -33.49 -20.72 -68.12
CA PRO A 108 -33.72 -21.98 -68.85
C PRO A 108 -32.89 -23.16 -68.34
#